data_AF-A0A948B6Q1-F1
#
_entry.id   AF-A0A948B6Q1-F1
#
_cell.length_a   1.000
_cell.length_b   1.000
_cell.length_c   1.000
_cell.angle_alpha   90.00
_cell.angle_beta   90.00
_cell.angle_gamma   90.00
#
_symmetry.space_group_name_H-M   'P 1'
#
loop_
_entity.id
_entity.type
_entity.pdbx_description
1 polymer ?
#
loop_
_entity_poly.entity_id
_entity_poly.type
_entity_poly.pdbx_seq_one_letter_code
_entity_poly.pdbx_strand_id
1 'polypeptide(L)'
;MPMYDWLKRGVVESFSPQSGQGRIRGEDGVEYFFHRDALRRLVAGYTQPVFRPHDPILEPTVQVGDALVFRPGFTANGPKAEIWGFASHYERADQEIAARQVKQIKVAS
;
A
#
# COMPACT_ATOMS: atom_id res chain seq x y z
N MET A 1 -3.28 -14.77 11.37
CA MET A 1 -1.82 -14.59 11.16
C MET A 1 -1.55 -13.10 11.22
N PRO A 2 -0.57 -12.61 11.99
CA PRO A 2 -0.40 -11.18 12.12
C PRO A 2 0.02 -10.64 10.76
N MET A 3 -0.84 -9.78 10.23
CA MET A 3 -0.57 -8.79 9.21
C MET A 3 0.78 -8.12 9.51
N TYR A 4 1.37 -7.41 8.56
CA TYR A 4 2.31 -6.36 8.98
C TYR A 4 1.55 -5.42 9.93
N ASP A 5 1.63 -5.64 11.25
CA ASP A 5 0.90 -4.94 12.31
C ASP A 5 1.20 -3.42 12.30
N TRP A 6 2.25 -3.05 11.55
CA TRP A 6 2.71 -1.69 11.35
C TRP A 6 2.20 -1.02 10.06
N LEU A 7 1.54 -1.72 9.13
CA LEU A 7 0.93 -1.08 7.96
C LEU A 7 -0.40 -0.45 8.33
N LYS A 8 -0.62 0.76 7.81
CA LYS A 8 -1.87 1.50 7.96
C LYS A 8 -2.61 1.57 6.63
N ARG A 9 -3.93 1.76 6.74
CA ARG A 9 -4.83 2.06 5.64
C ARG A 9 -5.38 3.47 5.77
N GLY A 10 -5.74 4.06 4.66
CA GLY A 10 -6.33 5.38 4.62
C GLY A 10 -6.79 5.78 3.23
N VAL A 11 -7.41 6.95 3.14
CA VAL A 11 -7.99 7.49 1.90
C VAL A 11 -7.27 8.78 1.53
N VAL A 12 -6.98 8.99 0.25
CA VAL A 12 -6.39 10.24 -0.24
C VAL A 12 -7.40 11.38 -0.12
N GLU A 13 -7.08 12.39 0.69
CA GLU A 13 -7.90 13.61 0.83
C GLU A 13 -7.50 14.69 -0.18
N SER A 14 -6.22 14.76 -0.52
CA SER A 14 -5.71 15.70 -1.51
C SER A 14 -4.47 15.16 -2.21
N PHE A 15 -4.31 15.49 -3.48
CA PHE A 15 -3.12 15.16 -4.26
C PHE A 15 -2.86 16.26 -5.29
N SER A 16 -1.61 16.72 -5.37
CA SER A 16 -1.13 17.65 -6.38
C SER A 16 -0.22 16.90 -7.37
N PRO A 17 -0.66 16.68 -8.61
CA PRO A 17 0.16 16.02 -9.63
C PRO A 17 1.44 16.80 -9.97
N GLN A 18 1.41 18.13 -9.81
CA GLN A 18 2.53 19.03 -10.13
C GLN A 18 3.69 18.87 -9.16
N SER A 19 3.40 18.80 -7.86
CA SER A 19 4.44 18.60 -6.83
C SER A 19 4.64 17.13 -6.46
N GLY A 20 3.74 16.24 -6.90
CA GLY A 20 3.73 14.83 -6.50
C GLY A 20 3.35 14.61 -5.04
N GLN A 21 2.83 15.62 -4.35
CA GLN A 21 2.52 15.58 -2.92
C GLN A 21 1.03 15.36 -2.68
N GLY A 22 0.70 14.67 -1.59
CA GLY A 22 -0.68 14.54 -1.16
C GLY A 22 -0.81 14.25 0.34
N ARG A 23 -2.06 14.11 0.77
CA ARG A 23 -2.45 13.78 2.14
C ARG A 23 -3.38 12.58 2.16
N ILE A 24 -3.17 11.72 3.14
CA ILE A 24 -3.97 10.54 3.42
C ILE A 24 -4.65 10.74 4.77
N ARG A 25 -5.97 10.56 4.82
CA ARG A 25 -6.69 10.34 6.07
C ARG A 25 -6.54 8.88 6.46
N GLY A 26 -5.75 8.60 7.49
CA GLY A 26 -5.65 7.26 8.06
C GLY A 26 -6.98 6.82 8.69
N GLU A 27 -7.21 5.51 8.72
CA GLU A 27 -8.36 4.91 9.44
C GLU A 27 -8.34 5.22 10.95
N ASP A 28 -7.16 5.52 11.48
CA ASP A 28 -6.95 6.00 12.85
C ASP A 28 -7.29 7.49 13.05
N GLY A 29 -7.75 8.17 12.00
CA GLY A 29 -8.08 9.60 12.01
C GLY A 29 -6.87 10.53 11.96
N VAL A 30 -5.65 10.02 11.76
CA VAL A 30 -4.44 10.85 11.62
C VAL A 30 -4.23 11.21 10.16
N GLU A 31 -3.83 12.46 9.89
CA GLU A 31 -3.43 12.89 8.55
C GLU A 31 -1.96 12.54 8.31
N TYR A 32 -1.69 11.87 7.19
CA TYR A 32 -0.35 11.48 6.76
C TYR A 32 0.02 12.17 5.46
N PHE A 33 1.16 12.84 5.43
CA PHE A 33 1.74 13.34 4.19
C PHE A 33 2.32 12.20 3.35
N PHE A 34 2.18 12.25 2.02
CA PHE A 34 2.88 11.32 1.13
C PHE A 34 3.43 12.01 -0.12
N HIS A 35 4.48 11.41 -0.69
CA HIS A 35 5.07 11.83 -1.95
C HIS A 35 4.94 10.72 -3.00
N ARG A 36 4.77 11.08 -4.27
CA ARG A 36 4.66 10.14 -5.40
C ARG A 36 5.82 9.17 -5.46
N ASP A 37 7.03 9.65 -5.20
CA ASP A 37 8.26 8.84 -5.25
C ASP A 37 8.36 7.80 -4.13
N ALA A 38 7.50 7.86 -3.12
CA ALA A 38 7.37 6.83 -2.10
C ALA A 38 6.43 5.69 -2.52
N LEU A 39 5.78 5.80 -3.69
CA LEU A 39 4.96 4.72 -4.26
C LEU A 39 5.81 3.49 -4.50
N ARG A 40 5.31 2.33 -4.08
CA ARG A 40 5.92 1.03 -4.32
C ARG A 40 4.87 0.04 -4.79
N ARG A 41 5.27 -0.83 -5.71
CA ARG A 41 4.39 -1.89 -6.19
C ARG A 41 4.13 -2.90 -5.06
N LEU A 42 2.86 -3.24 -4.86
CA LEU A 42 2.45 -4.32 -3.98
C LEU A 42 2.27 -5.59 -4.81
N VAL A 43 2.89 -6.69 -4.38
CA VAL A 43 2.83 -7.99 -5.06
C VAL A 43 2.66 -9.13 -4.06
N ALA A 44 2.18 -10.27 -4.54
CA ALA A 44 2.10 -11.50 -3.76
C ALA A 44 3.49 -11.99 -3.34
N GLY A 45 3.79 -11.90 -2.04
CA GLY A 45 4.94 -12.58 -1.43
C GLY A 45 4.68 -14.07 -1.22
N TYR A 46 5.47 -14.70 -0.35
CA TYR A 46 5.32 -16.13 -0.05
C TYR A 46 4.07 -16.40 0.81
N THR A 47 3.90 -15.62 1.88
CA THR A 47 2.77 -15.74 2.83
C THR A 47 1.93 -14.47 2.96
N GLN A 48 2.40 -13.34 2.42
CA GLN A 48 1.72 -12.04 2.55
C GLN A 48 2.11 -11.09 1.41
N PRO A 49 1.28 -10.07 1.09
CA PRO A 49 1.65 -9.02 0.14
C PRO A 49 2.92 -8.27 0.57
N VAL A 50 3.79 -7.89 -0.36
CA VAL A 50 5.05 -7.19 -0.08
C VAL A 50 5.27 -6.00 -1.01
N PHE A 51 5.93 -4.95 -0.51
CA PHE A 51 6.38 -3.83 -1.33
C PHE A 51 7.65 -4.20 -2.10
N ARG A 52 7.65 -4.00 -3.43
CA ARG A 52 8.82 -4.22 -4.29
C ARG A 52 9.53 -2.88 -4.58
N PRO A 53 10.82 -2.73 -4.23
CA PRO A 53 11.56 -1.48 -4.36
C PRO A 53 12.05 -1.13 -5.77
N HIS A 54 12.05 -2.07 -6.73
CA HIS A 54 12.75 -1.90 -8.02
C HIS A 54 11.88 -2.14 -9.26
N ASP A 55 10.57 -2.33 -9.11
CA ASP A 55 9.68 -2.48 -10.26
C ASP A 55 9.27 -1.09 -10.81
N PRO A 56 9.38 -0.86 -12.13
CA PRO A 56 8.83 0.35 -12.74
C PRO A 56 7.32 0.37 -12.51
N ILE A 57 6.83 1.46 -11.90
CA ILE A 57 5.41 1.66 -11.66
C ILE A 57 4.80 2.28 -12.91
N LEU A 58 4.09 1.45 -13.68
CA LEU A 58 3.33 1.85 -14.87
C LEU A 58 1.86 2.21 -14.54
N GLU A 59 1.48 2.28 -13.26
CA GLU A 59 0.08 2.36 -12.79
C GLU A 59 -0.18 3.58 -11.88
N PRO A 60 -1.47 3.92 -11.66
CA PRO A 60 -2.21 5.07 -12.19
C PRO A 60 -1.89 6.41 -11.49
N THR A 61 -2.36 7.51 -12.08
CA THR A 61 -2.39 8.83 -11.44
C THR A 61 -3.25 8.75 -10.18
N VAL A 62 -2.66 9.08 -9.02
CA VAL A 62 -3.39 9.14 -7.74
C VAL A 62 -4.57 10.12 -7.84
N GLN A 63 -5.71 9.72 -7.31
CA GLN A 63 -6.94 10.52 -7.25
C GLN A 63 -7.40 10.69 -5.81
N VAL A 64 -8.14 11.77 -5.56
CA VAL A 64 -8.83 11.98 -4.29
C VAL A 64 -9.89 10.89 -4.12
N GLY A 65 -9.95 10.28 -2.94
CA GLY A 65 -10.82 9.14 -2.65
C GLY A 65 -10.15 7.78 -2.84
N ASP A 66 -8.94 7.71 -3.40
CA ASP A 66 -8.21 6.45 -3.52
C ASP A 66 -7.85 5.88 -2.14
N ALA A 67 -8.08 4.58 -1.98
CA ALA A 67 -7.67 3.85 -0.78
C ALA A 67 -6.22 3.37 -0.92
N LEU A 68 -5.39 3.72 0.06
CA LEU A 68 -3.97 3.38 0.11
C LEU A 68 -3.63 2.52 1.32
N VAL A 69 -2.63 1.65 1.15
CA VAL A 69 -1.94 0.92 2.22
C VAL A 69 -0.52 1.48 2.31
N PHE A 70 -0.05 1.79 3.51
CA PHE A 70 1.22 2.48 3.69
C PHE A 70 1.95 2.13 4.98
N ARG A 71 3.27 2.34 4.97
CA ARG A 71 4.11 2.35 6.16
C ARG A 71 4.07 3.75 6.78
N PRO A 72 3.53 3.92 8.00
CA PRO A 72 3.62 5.19 8.69
C PRO A 72 5.08 5.45 9.12
N GLY A 73 5.47 6.71 9.11
CA GLY A 73 6.70 7.22 9.68
C GLY A 73 6.54 8.69 10.04
N PHE A 74 7.65 9.35 10.36
CA PHE A 74 7.65 10.76 10.76
C PHE A 74 8.72 11.56 10.04
N THR A 75 8.44 12.83 9.81
CA THR A 75 9.41 13.85 9.40
C THR A 75 9.45 14.97 10.45
N ALA A 76 10.34 15.94 10.27
CA ALA A 76 10.31 17.18 11.04
C ALA A 76 8.95 17.92 10.95
N ASN A 77 8.16 17.66 9.91
CA ASN A 77 6.88 18.31 9.65
C ASN A 77 5.66 17.45 10.06
N GLY A 78 5.89 16.31 10.72
CA GLY A 78 4.81 15.44 11.21
C GLY A 78 4.72 14.07 10.52
N PRO A 79 3.58 13.37 10.69
CA PRO A 79 3.38 12.02 10.17
C PRO A 79 3.47 11.96 8.64
N LYS A 80 4.12 10.92 8.14
CA LYS A 80 4.22 10.63 6.69
C LYS A 80 3.97 9.16 6.37
N ALA A 81 3.58 8.90 5.13
CA ALA A 81 3.69 7.59 4.51
C ALA A 81 5.09 7.43 3.89
N GLU A 82 5.95 6.61 4.50
CA GLU A 82 7.31 6.40 4.00
C GLU A 82 7.36 5.58 2.73
N ILE A 83 6.44 4.63 2.63
CA ILE A 83 6.21 3.74 1.51
C ILE A 83 4.71 3.54 1.43
N TRP A 84 4.14 3.57 0.23
CA TRP A 84 2.71 3.36 0.05
C TRP A 84 2.40 2.68 -1.28
N GLY A 85 1.20 2.10 -1.37
CA GLY A 85 0.63 1.51 -2.57
C GLY A 85 -0.89 1.44 -2.48
N PHE A 86 -1.55 1.15 -3.59
CA PHE A 86 -3.01 1.06 -3.63
C PHE A 86 -3.54 -0.14 -2.85
N ALA A 87 -4.62 0.06 -2.09
CA ALA A 87 -5.27 -1.00 -1.33
C ALA A 87 -5.78 -2.13 -2.24
N SER A 88 -6.27 -1.80 -3.44
CA SER A 88 -6.68 -2.79 -4.45
C SER A 88 -5.54 -3.73 -4.87
N HIS A 89 -4.30 -3.22 -4.96
CA HIS A 89 -3.13 -4.04 -5.30
C HIS A 89 -2.73 -4.93 -4.13
N TYR A 90 -2.87 -4.44 -2.90
CA TYR A 90 -2.69 -5.25 -1.69
C TYR A 90 -3.67 -6.43 -1.68
N GLU A 91 -4.95 -6.16 -1.91
CA GLU A 91 -6.03 -7.16 -1.87
C GLU A 91 -5.88 -8.20 -2.98
N ARG A 92 -5.50 -7.77 -4.19
CA ARG A 92 -5.18 -8.68 -5.29
C ARG A 92 -4.01 -9.60 -4.94
N ALA A 93 -2.93 -9.05 -4.37
CA ALA A 93 -1.78 -9.83 -3.94
C ALA A 93 -2.14 -10.85 -2.85
N ASP A 94 -3.03 -10.48 -1.92
CA ASP A 94 -3.51 -11.34 -0.85
C ASP A 94 -4.35 -12.51 -1.40
N GLN A 95 -5.26 -12.22 -2.33
CA GLN A 95 -6.05 -13.23 -3.03
C GLN A 95 -5.17 -14.22 -3.82
N GLU A 96 -4.11 -13.73 -4.46
CA GLU A 96 -3.16 -14.60 -5.16
C GLU A 96 -2.44 -15.58 -4.20
N ILE A 97 -2.08 -15.12 -3.00
CA ILE A 97 -1.45 -15.96 -1.98
C ILE A 97 -2.44 -17.02 -1.50
N ALA A 98 -3.67 -16.62 -1.16
CA ALA A 98 -4.72 -17.54 -0.74
C ALA A 98 -4.98 -18.61 -1.81
N ALA A 99 -5.05 -18.22 -3.08
CA ALA A 99 -5.25 -19.15 -4.20
C ALA A 99 -4.09 -20.15 -4.37
N ARG A 100 -2.84 -19.72 -4.14
CA ARG A 100 -1.65 -20.60 -4.18
C ARG A 100 -1.69 -21.65 -3.07
N GLN A 101 -2.08 -21.24 -1.85
CA GLN A 101 -2.18 -22.15 -0.71
C GLN A 101 -3.27 -23.20 -0.92
N VAL A 102 -4.46 -22.81 -1.43
CA VAL A 102 -5.54 -23.75 -1.75
C VAL A 102 -5.12 -24.78 -2.80
N LYS A 103 -4.37 -24.36 -3.84
CA LYS A 103 -3.85 -25.27 -4.86
C LYS A 103 -2.85 -26.28 -4.29
N GLN A 104 -1.95 -25.87 -3.39
CA GLN A 104 -0.99 -26.78 -2.78
C GLN A 104 -1.68 -27.87 -1.94
N ILE A 105 -2.73 -27.52 -1.19
CA ILE A 105 -3.50 -28.50 -0.41
C ILE A 105 -4.16 -29.54 -1.31
N LYS A 106 -4.74 -29.12 -2.44
CA LYS A 106 -5.41 -30.04 -3.39
C LYS A 106 -4.46 -30.97 -4.15
N VAL A 107 -3.18 -30.62 -4.30
CA VAL A 107 -2.19 -31.46 -4.99
C VAL A 107 -1.49 -32.41 -3.99
N ALA A 108 -1.47 -32.06 -2.71
CA ALA A 108 -0.93 -32.89 -1.63
C ALA A 108 -1.96 -33.86 -1.02
N SER A 109 -3.22 -33.79 -1.45
CA SER A 109 -4.31 -34.71 -1.09
C SER A 109 -4.56 -35.72 -2.21
#